data_AF-A0A814RGL0-F1
#
_entry.id   AF-A0A814RGL0-F1
#
_cell.length_a   1.000
_cell.length_b   1.000
_cell.length_c   1.000
_cell.angle_alpha   90.00
_cell.angle_beta   90.00
_cell.angle_gamma   90.00
#
_symmetry.space_group_name_H-M   'P 1'
#
loop_
_entity.id
_entity.type
_entity.pdbx_description
1 polymer ?
#
loop_
_entity_poly.entity_id
_entity_poly.type
_entity_poly.pdbx_seq_one_letter_code
_entity_poly.pdbx_strand_id
1 'polypeptide(L)'
;MGARSSRQSYQQWDLNELSRQTGIPVDQVHQLHQQFMKAAGRDGQLDQREFMNFYSRFPGAQQQDPRYMQQQIPRIYRTFDRDNSGTLSFDEFLSAVVMMNHNVPRRQRINYLIQQNNHNGRQNGDGRISPQYGHQVFRRINDYYGLPQGTEHQCWKQVDRNNRGYVTQDELIEYISQQDAYNRRYQY
;
A
#
# COMPACT_ATOMS: atom_id res chain seq x y z
N MET A 1 -4.43 -18.74 27.03
CA MET A 1 -5.41 -17.69 26.73
C MET A 1 -4.68 -16.59 25.99
N GLY A 2 -4.75 -16.59 24.64
CA GLY A 2 -3.97 -15.68 23.80
C GLY A 2 -4.65 -14.33 23.66
N ALA A 3 -3.90 -13.27 23.94
CA ALA A 3 -4.36 -11.89 23.94
C ALA A 3 -5.00 -11.50 22.61
N ARG A 4 -6.25 -11.04 22.67
CA ARG A 4 -6.94 -10.37 21.58
C ARG A 4 -6.20 -9.08 21.30
N SER A 5 -5.42 -9.05 20.21
CA SER A 5 -4.85 -7.83 19.66
C SER A 5 -5.94 -6.78 19.55
N SER A 6 -5.63 -5.63 20.12
CA SER A 6 -6.45 -4.46 20.31
C SER A 6 -7.31 -4.16 19.08
N ARG A 7 -8.63 -4.33 19.20
CA ARG A 7 -9.60 -3.76 18.26
C ARG A 7 -9.41 -2.24 18.30
N GLN A 8 -8.59 -1.70 17.41
CA GLN A 8 -8.60 -0.27 17.13
C GLN A 8 -10.05 0.08 16.74
N SER A 9 -10.65 0.96 17.53
CA SER A 9 -12.01 1.43 17.31
C SER A 9 -12.10 1.99 15.88
N TYR A 10 -12.89 1.35 15.03
CA TYR A 10 -13.15 1.75 13.63
C TYR A 10 -13.74 3.17 13.49
N GLN A 11 -14.06 3.85 14.59
CA GLN A 11 -14.66 5.19 14.62
C GLN A 11 -13.66 6.36 14.46
N GLN A 12 -12.38 6.11 14.16
CA GLN A 12 -11.32 7.12 14.23
C GLN A 12 -10.69 7.51 12.88
N TRP A 13 -11.28 7.12 11.75
CA TRP A 13 -10.78 7.51 10.43
C TRP A 13 -11.25 8.91 10.04
N ASP A 14 -10.32 9.87 9.99
CA ASP A 14 -10.58 11.15 9.35
C ASP A 14 -10.54 10.96 7.82
N LEU A 15 -11.73 10.81 7.22
CA LEU A 15 -11.89 10.58 5.79
C LEU A 15 -11.39 11.77 4.95
N ASN A 16 -11.38 12.99 5.50
CA ASN A 16 -10.82 14.16 4.82
C ASN A 16 -9.29 14.10 4.80
N GLU A 17 -8.67 13.63 5.88
CA GLU A 17 -7.24 13.38 5.92
C GLU A 17 -6.85 12.25 4.96
N LEU A 18 -7.61 11.15 4.93
CA LEU A 18 -7.38 10.06 3.97
C LEU A 18 -7.54 10.53 2.52
N SER A 19 -8.52 11.37 2.22
CA SER A 19 -8.65 11.98 0.89
C SER A 19 -7.43 12.80 0.51
N ARG A 20 -6.93 13.64 1.42
CA ARG A 20 -5.70 14.43 1.20
C ARG A 20 -4.47 13.57 0.99
N GLN A 21 -4.29 12.52 1.79
CA GLN A 21 -3.14 11.63 1.73
C GLN A 21 -3.15 10.74 0.47
N THR A 22 -4.31 10.22 0.09
CA THR A 22 -4.46 9.29 -1.04
C THR A 22 -4.62 10.00 -2.38
N GLY A 23 -5.09 11.25 -2.39
CA GLY A 23 -5.50 11.96 -3.60
C GLY A 23 -6.83 11.49 -4.17
N ILE A 24 -7.51 10.58 -3.48
CA ILE A 24 -8.84 10.11 -3.85
C ILE A 24 -9.85 11.15 -3.35
N PRO A 25 -10.83 11.59 -4.16
CA PRO A 25 -11.88 12.51 -3.72
C PRO A 25 -12.56 12.00 -2.44
N VAL A 26 -12.87 12.91 -1.52
CA VAL A 26 -13.45 12.57 -0.21
C VAL A 26 -14.72 11.73 -0.35
N ASP A 27 -15.59 12.06 -1.31
CA ASP A 27 -16.81 11.29 -1.57
C ASP A 27 -16.50 9.83 -1.97
N GLN A 28 -15.44 9.62 -2.76
CA GLN A 28 -15.00 8.29 -3.15
C GLN A 28 -14.36 7.55 -1.97
N VAL A 29 -13.63 8.23 -1.08
CA VAL A 29 -13.12 7.65 0.18
C VAL A 29 -14.28 7.25 1.11
N HIS A 30 -15.31 8.09 1.21
CA HIS A 30 -16.53 7.76 1.96
C HIS A 30 -17.23 6.53 1.40
N GLN A 31 -17.37 6.44 0.07
CA GLN A 31 -17.95 5.28 -0.60
C GLN A 31 -17.11 4.01 -0.37
N LEU A 32 -15.79 4.10 -0.48
CA LEU A 32 -14.86 3.02 -0.18
C LEU A 32 -15.05 2.52 1.26
N HIS A 33 -15.08 3.44 2.23
CA HIS A 33 -15.29 3.10 3.63
C HIS A 33 -16.65 2.43 3.87
N GLN A 34 -17.74 2.96 3.30
CA GLN A 34 -19.07 2.36 3.44
C GLN A 34 -19.16 0.96 2.81
N GLN A 35 -18.56 0.78 1.64
CA GLN A 35 -18.56 -0.52 0.97
C GLN A 35 -17.68 -1.53 1.72
N PHE A 36 -16.53 -1.09 2.25
CA PHE A 36 -15.69 -1.90 3.13
C PHE A 36 -16.50 -2.39 4.34
N MET A 37 -17.18 -1.48 5.04
CA MET A 37 -17.99 -1.84 6.22
C MET A 37 -19.14 -2.80 5.89
N LYS A 38 -19.68 -2.76 4.68
CA LYS A 38 -20.70 -3.71 4.23
C LYS A 38 -20.12 -5.08 3.91
N ALA A 39 -18.91 -5.13 3.35
CA ALA A 39 -18.25 -6.37 2.97
C ALA A 39 -17.60 -7.07 4.17
N ALA A 40 -16.93 -6.32 5.03
CA ALA A 40 -16.16 -6.80 6.18
C ALA A 40 -17.02 -7.22 7.40
N GLY A 41 -18.35 -7.30 7.24
CA GLY A 41 -19.25 -7.86 8.26
C GLY A 41 -19.07 -7.31 9.69
N ARG A 42 -18.93 -8.23 10.66
CA ARG A 42 -18.91 -7.94 12.12
C ARG A 42 -17.52 -7.94 12.74
N ASP A 43 -16.55 -8.57 12.09
CA ASP A 43 -15.14 -8.57 12.45
C ASP A 43 -14.41 -7.32 11.92
N GLY A 44 -14.96 -6.70 10.88
CA GLY A 44 -14.43 -5.45 10.30
C GLY A 44 -13.15 -5.69 9.50
N GLN A 45 -12.91 -6.94 9.10
CA GLN A 45 -11.77 -7.32 8.26
C GLN A 45 -12.29 -7.95 6.98
N LEU A 46 -11.55 -7.81 5.88
CA LEU A 46 -11.88 -8.44 4.61
C LEU A 46 -11.06 -9.69 4.39
N ASP A 47 -11.71 -10.80 4.10
CA ASP A 47 -11.02 -11.97 3.56
C ASP A 47 -10.66 -11.79 2.07
N GLN A 48 -9.88 -12.72 1.51
CA GLN A 48 -9.43 -12.66 0.12
C GLN A 48 -10.58 -12.68 -0.89
N ARG A 49 -11.67 -13.40 -0.61
CA ARG A 49 -12.85 -13.49 -1.50
C ARG A 49 -13.66 -12.20 -1.45
N GLU A 50 -13.85 -11.64 -0.26
CA GLU A 50 -14.52 -10.36 -0.04
C GLU A 50 -13.76 -9.23 -0.71
N PHE A 51 -12.43 -9.21 -0.56
CA PHE A 51 -11.55 -8.27 -1.25
C PHE A 51 -11.66 -8.39 -2.77
N MET A 52 -11.66 -9.61 -3.31
CA MET A 52 -11.81 -9.84 -4.75
C MET A 52 -13.15 -9.36 -5.30
N ASN A 53 -14.25 -9.69 -4.61
CA ASN A 53 -15.58 -9.25 -5.00
C ASN A 53 -15.70 -7.72 -4.89
N PHE A 54 -15.11 -7.11 -3.86
CA PHE A 54 -15.03 -5.66 -3.74
C PHE A 54 -14.30 -5.05 -4.93
N TYR A 55 -13.07 -5.50 -5.19
CA TYR A 55 -12.19 -4.88 -6.19
C TYR A 55 -12.78 -4.96 -7.60
N SER A 56 -13.49 -6.04 -7.94
CA SER A 56 -14.20 -6.18 -9.22
C SER A 56 -15.22 -5.07 -9.50
N ARG A 57 -15.71 -4.39 -8.46
CA ARG A 57 -16.69 -3.30 -8.53
C ARG A 57 -16.05 -1.93 -8.45
N PHE A 58 -14.74 -1.84 -8.21
CA PHE A 58 -14.05 -0.58 -8.03
C PHE A 58 -13.83 0.13 -9.38
N PRO A 59 -14.10 1.46 -9.47
CA PRO A 59 -13.81 2.22 -10.69
C PRO A 59 -12.33 2.14 -11.08
N GLY A 60 -12.04 1.64 -12.27
CA GLY A 60 -10.68 1.40 -12.76
C GLY A 60 -10.25 -0.07 -12.76
N ALA A 61 -10.92 -0.94 -11.99
CA ALA A 61 -10.69 -2.39 -12.06
C ALA A 61 -11.14 -2.98 -13.40
N GLN A 62 -12.21 -2.43 -13.99
CA GLN A 62 -12.73 -2.83 -15.30
C GLN A 62 -11.74 -2.61 -16.47
N GLN A 63 -10.67 -1.83 -16.26
CA GLN A 63 -9.65 -1.60 -17.28
C GLN A 63 -8.60 -2.73 -17.35
N GLN A 64 -8.65 -3.72 -16.45
CA GLN A 64 -7.73 -4.85 -16.46
C GLN A 64 -8.44 -6.17 -16.77
N ASP A 65 -7.70 -7.11 -17.37
CA ASP A 65 -8.21 -8.43 -17.68
C ASP A 65 -8.61 -9.17 -16.38
N PRO A 66 -9.85 -9.70 -16.28
CA PRO A 66 -10.31 -10.45 -15.11
C PRO A 66 -9.42 -11.65 -14.74
N ARG A 67 -8.80 -12.32 -15.73
CA ARG A 67 -7.88 -13.43 -15.51
C ARG A 67 -6.55 -12.95 -14.93
N TYR A 68 -6.07 -11.82 -15.40
CA TYR A 68 -4.90 -11.16 -14.86
C TYR A 68 -5.12 -10.78 -13.38
N MET A 69 -6.28 -10.19 -13.07
CA MET A 69 -6.65 -9.85 -11.69
C MET A 69 -6.69 -11.07 -10.77
N GLN A 70 -7.27 -12.20 -11.22
CA GLN A 70 -7.31 -13.44 -10.44
C GLN A 70 -5.92 -13.95 -10.05
N GLN A 71 -4.91 -13.74 -10.89
CA GLN A 71 -3.53 -14.16 -10.61
C GLN A 71 -2.80 -13.19 -9.68
N GLN A 72 -3.12 -11.89 -9.73
CA GLN A 72 -2.44 -10.88 -8.90
C GLN A 72 -3.05 -10.72 -7.51
N ILE A 73 -4.36 -10.97 -7.36
CA ILE A 73 -5.05 -10.79 -6.07
C ILE A 73 -4.37 -11.55 -4.92
N PRO A 74 -3.99 -12.84 -5.04
CA PRO A 74 -3.30 -13.54 -3.95
C PRO A 74 -2.00 -12.84 -3.52
N ARG A 75 -1.26 -12.30 -4.49
CA ARG A 75 0.02 -11.63 -4.26
C ARG A 75 -0.16 -10.26 -3.64
N ILE A 76 -1.08 -9.48 -4.18
CA ILE A 76 -1.49 -8.20 -3.62
C ILE A 76 -1.95 -8.40 -2.18
N TYR A 77 -2.87 -9.33 -1.97
CA TYR A 77 -3.45 -9.61 -0.66
C TYR A 77 -2.35 -9.86 0.37
N ARG A 78 -1.40 -10.76 0.05
CA ARG A 78 -0.22 -11.02 0.88
C ARG A 78 0.69 -9.81 1.08
N THR A 79 0.77 -8.91 0.11
CA THR A 79 1.61 -7.69 0.19
C THR A 79 1.02 -6.64 1.13
N PHE A 80 -0.31 -6.61 1.26
CA PHE A 80 -1.02 -5.62 2.06
C PHE A 80 -1.48 -6.15 3.42
N ASP A 81 -1.62 -7.46 3.60
CA ASP A 81 -1.77 -8.12 4.91
C ASP A 81 -0.45 -8.02 5.70
N ARG A 82 -0.27 -6.92 6.44
CA ARG A 82 1.00 -6.57 7.09
C ARG A 82 1.24 -7.41 8.34
N ASP A 83 0.17 -7.72 9.07
CA ASP A 83 0.23 -8.51 10.30
C ASP A 83 0.15 -10.02 10.04
N ASN A 84 0.00 -10.44 8.77
CA ASN A 84 -0.21 -11.83 8.35
C ASN A 84 -1.39 -12.46 9.09
N SER A 85 -2.43 -11.67 9.36
CA SER A 85 -3.67 -12.15 9.98
C SER A 85 -4.46 -13.06 9.04
N GLY A 86 -4.15 -13.03 7.74
CA GLY A 86 -4.90 -13.71 6.70
C GLY A 86 -6.16 -12.94 6.29
N THR A 87 -6.34 -11.71 6.79
CA THR A 87 -7.43 -10.78 6.50
C THR A 87 -6.87 -9.37 6.28
N LEU A 88 -7.64 -8.46 5.69
CA LEU A 88 -7.25 -7.07 5.51
C LEU A 88 -8.05 -6.16 6.43
N SER A 89 -7.34 -5.43 7.29
CA SER A 89 -7.90 -4.26 7.99
C SER A 89 -8.19 -3.12 6.99
N PHE A 90 -8.96 -2.12 7.42
CA PHE A 90 -9.34 -0.99 6.55
C PHE A 90 -8.12 -0.25 5.98
N ASP A 91 -7.05 -0.07 6.77
CA ASP A 91 -5.81 0.58 6.31
C ASP A 91 -5.07 -0.20 5.22
N GLU A 92 -5.03 -1.50 5.40
CA GLU A 92 -4.35 -2.43 4.49
C GLU A 92 -5.11 -2.50 3.18
N PHE A 93 -6.42 -2.62 3.30
CA PHE A 93 -7.35 -2.50 2.19
C PHE A 93 -7.18 -1.17 1.44
N LEU A 94 -7.19 -0.03 2.14
CA LEU A 94 -7.06 1.29 1.52
C LEU A 94 -5.71 1.45 0.83
N SER A 95 -4.64 0.94 1.43
CA SER A 95 -3.30 0.86 0.81
C SER A 95 -3.30 0.07 -0.50
N ALA A 96 -3.99 -1.07 -0.51
CA ALA A 96 -4.14 -1.88 -1.71
C ALA A 96 -4.89 -1.11 -2.81
N VAL A 97 -6.03 -0.49 -2.46
CA VAL A 97 -6.85 0.30 -3.39
C VAL A 97 -6.06 1.47 -3.98
N VAL A 98 -5.34 2.23 -3.16
CA VAL A 98 -4.54 3.37 -3.63
C VAL A 98 -3.48 2.92 -4.61
N MET A 99 -2.75 1.84 -4.32
CA MET A 99 -1.70 1.34 -5.20
C MET A 99 -2.24 0.87 -6.56
N MET A 100 -3.41 0.22 -6.54
CA MET A 100 -4.12 -0.25 -7.73
C MET A 100 -4.82 0.84 -8.54
N ASN A 101 -5.22 1.93 -7.89
CA ASN A 101 -5.94 3.00 -8.57
C ASN A 101 -4.99 3.80 -9.46
N HIS A 102 -4.87 3.37 -10.72
CA HIS A 102 -3.99 3.99 -11.70
C HIS A 102 -4.38 5.42 -12.10
N ASN A 103 -5.58 5.89 -11.72
CA ASN A 103 -5.96 7.30 -11.86
C ASN A 103 -5.25 8.17 -10.82
N VAL A 104 -4.79 7.61 -9.70
CA VAL A 104 -3.96 8.32 -8.72
C VAL A 104 -2.53 8.40 -9.26
N PRO A 105 -1.93 9.60 -9.32
CA PRO A 105 -0.55 9.77 -9.76
C PRO A 105 0.39 8.85 -8.98
N ARG A 106 1.35 8.23 -9.69
CA ARG A 106 2.25 7.25 -9.06
C ARG A 106 3.00 7.83 -7.85
N ARG A 107 3.53 9.04 -7.99
CA ARG A 107 4.22 9.75 -6.91
C ARG A 107 3.36 9.79 -5.65
N GLN A 108 2.05 10.01 -5.79
CA GLN A 108 1.11 10.04 -4.67
C GLN A 108 0.84 8.64 -4.10
N ARG A 109 0.70 7.61 -4.94
CA ARG A 109 0.56 6.21 -4.50
C ARG A 109 1.77 5.75 -3.67
N ILE A 110 2.98 6.02 -4.15
CA ILE A 110 4.22 5.67 -3.45
C ILE A 110 4.38 6.50 -2.17
N ASN A 111 4.07 7.79 -2.20
CA ASN A 111 4.05 8.63 -1.01
C ASN A 111 3.11 8.06 0.06
N TYR A 112 1.88 7.72 -0.32
CA TYR A 112 0.92 7.11 0.59
C TYR A 112 1.46 5.81 1.20
N LEU A 113 2.06 4.92 0.39
CA LEU A 113 2.65 3.68 0.89
C LEU A 113 3.83 3.94 1.86
N ILE A 114 4.63 4.98 1.60
CA ILE A 114 5.69 5.42 2.53
C ILE A 114 5.08 5.98 3.82
N GLN A 115 3.94 6.65 3.79
CA GLN A 115 3.28 7.14 5.01
C GLN A 115 2.63 6.00 5.81
N GLN A 116 2.06 4.99 5.14
CA GLN A 116 1.40 3.87 5.80
C GLN A 116 2.35 2.85 6.45
N ASN A 117 3.59 2.77 5.97
CA ASN A 117 4.63 1.99 6.66
C ASN A 117 5.08 2.68 7.97
N ASN A 118 4.70 3.94 8.20
CA ASN A 118 5.29 4.82 9.20
C ASN A 118 4.50 4.86 10.52
N HIS A 119 4.16 3.72 11.12
CA HIS A 119 3.65 3.76 12.50
C HIS A 119 4.77 4.01 13.54
N ASN A 120 6.05 3.67 13.25
CA ASN A 120 7.20 3.87 14.16
C ASN A 120 8.54 4.23 13.46
N GLY A 121 8.52 4.58 12.16
CA GLY A 121 9.73 4.57 11.30
C GLY A 121 10.38 5.92 10.97
N ARG A 122 9.70 7.05 11.22
CA ARG A 122 10.28 8.39 11.09
C ARG A 122 11.33 8.55 12.18
N GLN A 123 12.59 8.72 11.78
CA GLN A 123 13.56 9.34 12.67
C GLN A 123 13.05 10.77 12.90
N ASN A 124 12.54 11.04 14.09
CA ASN A 124 12.40 12.39 14.67
C ASN A 124 11.58 13.44 13.89
N GLY A 125 10.76 13.05 12.91
CA GLY A 125 9.93 14.01 12.15
C GLY A 125 10.72 14.93 11.21
N ASP A 126 12.00 14.65 10.94
CA ASP A 126 12.88 15.46 10.10
C ASP A 126 12.81 15.11 8.60
N GLY A 127 11.91 14.18 8.23
CA GLY A 127 11.74 13.71 6.86
C GLY A 127 12.77 12.67 6.40
N ARG A 128 13.64 12.18 7.30
CA ARG A 128 14.63 11.15 6.99
C ARG A 128 14.08 9.74 7.17
N ILE A 129 14.46 8.89 6.22
CA ILE A 129 14.15 7.47 6.14
C ILE A 129 15.44 6.71 6.46
N SER A 130 15.38 5.86 7.50
CA SER A 130 16.48 4.99 7.88
C SER A 130 16.64 3.80 6.92
N PRO A 131 17.79 3.10 6.89
CA PRO A 131 17.99 1.94 6.03
C PRO A 131 17.02 0.80 6.31
N GLN A 132 16.77 0.53 7.59
CA GLN A 132 15.81 -0.50 8.00
C GLN A 132 14.40 -0.18 7.49
N TYR A 133 13.99 1.09 7.59
CA TYR A 133 12.69 1.53 7.11
C TYR A 133 12.60 1.49 5.58
N GLY A 134 13.62 2.00 4.90
CA GLY A 134 13.69 1.98 3.44
C GLY A 134 13.66 0.57 2.87
N HIS A 135 14.33 -0.40 3.51
CA HIS A 135 14.24 -1.81 3.13
C HIS A 135 12.82 -2.37 3.25
N GLN A 136 12.07 -2.01 4.29
CA GLN A 136 10.67 -2.44 4.44
C GLN A 136 9.78 -1.85 3.33
N VAL A 137 9.95 -0.56 3.03
CA VAL A 137 9.23 0.10 1.93
C VAL A 137 9.58 -0.56 0.60
N PHE A 138 10.87 -0.72 0.28
CA PHE A 138 11.30 -1.34 -0.96
C PHE A 138 10.81 -2.78 -1.08
N ARG A 139 10.87 -3.58 0.00
CA ARG A 139 10.34 -4.95 -0.02
C ARG A 139 8.87 -4.96 -0.43
N ARG A 140 8.03 -4.12 0.17
CA ARG A 140 6.60 -4.05 -0.17
C ARG A 140 6.36 -3.63 -1.61
N ILE A 141 7.12 -2.65 -2.10
CA ILE A 141 7.01 -2.19 -3.49
C ILE A 141 7.47 -3.31 -4.44
N ASN A 142 8.60 -3.95 -4.15
CA ASN A 142 9.13 -5.07 -4.93
C ASN A 142 8.14 -6.23 -4.99
N ASP A 143 7.55 -6.58 -3.85
CA ASP A 143 6.51 -7.61 -3.69
C ASP A 143 5.23 -7.25 -4.44
N TYR A 144 4.88 -5.96 -4.55
CA TYR A 144 3.76 -5.53 -5.38
C TYR A 144 4.07 -5.62 -6.88
N TYR A 145 5.30 -5.30 -7.30
CA TYR A 145 5.66 -5.15 -8.71
C TYR A 145 6.16 -6.42 -9.41
N GLY A 146 6.69 -7.40 -8.68
CA GLY A 146 7.25 -8.61 -9.33
C GLY A 146 8.66 -8.94 -8.96
N LEU A 147 9.31 -8.08 -8.19
CA LEU A 147 10.76 -8.11 -8.13
C LEU A 147 11.25 -9.18 -7.15
N PRO A 148 12.41 -9.78 -7.43
CA PRO A 148 13.00 -10.79 -6.56
C PRO A 148 13.21 -10.28 -5.12
N GLN A 149 13.12 -11.19 -4.16
CA GLN A 149 13.50 -10.90 -2.79
C GLN A 149 14.99 -10.53 -2.73
N GLY A 150 15.35 -9.56 -1.89
CA GLY A 150 16.72 -9.05 -1.76
C GLY A 150 17.02 -7.86 -2.69
N THR A 151 16.17 -7.60 -3.69
CA THR A 151 16.27 -6.40 -4.53
C THR A 151 16.21 -5.12 -3.68
N GLU A 152 15.57 -5.14 -2.50
CA GLU A 152 15.52 -3.98 -1.60
C GLU A 152 16.90 -3.47 -1.16
N HIS A 153 17.89 -4.36 -1.03
CA HIS A 153 19.25 -3.98 -0.64
C HIS A 153 19.98 -3.28 -1.78
N GLN A 154 19.77 -3.73 -3.01
CA GLN A 154 20.33 -3.09 -4.20
C GLN A 154 19.67 -1.73 -4.44
N CYS A 155 18.34 -1.66 -4.35
CA CYS A 155 17.61 -0.40 -4.47
C CYS A 155 18.06 0.62 -3.42
N TRP A 156 18.22 0.18 -2.16
CA TRP A 156 18.71 1.05 -1.09
C TRP A 156 20.10 1.64 -1.39
N LYS A 157 21.06 0.80 -1.80
CA LYS A 157 22.41 1.26 -2.16
C LYS A 157 22.39 2.28 -3.30
N GLN A 158 21.44 2.16 -4.23
CA GLN A 158 21.33 3.07 -5.36
C GLN A 158 20.64 4.39 -5.02
N VAL A 159 19.75 4.42 -4.01
CA VAL A 159 19.12 5.68 -3.54
C VAL A 159 20.03 6.41 -2.55
N ASP A 160 20.69 5.70 -1.63
CA ASP A 160 21.68 6.29 -0.71
C ASP A 160 23.10 6.30 -1.32
N ARG A 161 23.25 6.93 -2.50
CA ARG A 161 24.52 6.95 -3.26
C ARG A 161 25.69 7.53 -2.48
N ASN A 162 25.38 8.49 -1.60
CA ASN A 162 26.38 9.19 -0.80
C ASN A 162 26.65 8.49 0.54
N ASN A 163 26.03 7.32 0.78
CA ASN A 163 26.17 6.51 1.98
C ASN A 163 25.96 7.33 3.27
N ARG A 164 24.95 8.20 3.27
CA ARG A 164 24.62 9.06 4.42
C ARG A 164 24.02 8.26 5.57
N GLY A 165 23.56 7.03 5.30
CA GLY A 165 22.82 6.22 6.25
C GLY A 165 21.37 6.67 6.40
N TYR A 166 20.89 7.56 5.53
CA TYR A 166 19.49 7.95 5.42
C TYR A 166 19.19 8.53 4.03
N VAL A 167 17.92 8.49 3.66
CA VAL A 167 17.39 9.18 2.47
C VAL A 167 16.18 9.99 2.84
N THR A 168 15.85 11.00 2.05
CA THR A 168 14.60 11.76 2.18
C THR A 168 13.46 11.04 1.46
N GLN A 169 12.24 11.43 1.81
CA GLN A 169 11.04 10.91 1.13
C GLN A 169 11.05 11.22 -0.37
N ASP A 170 11.48 12.42 -0.77
CA ASP A 170 11.54 12.81 -2.18
C ASP A 170 12.59 12.01 -2.95
N GLU A 171 13.78 11.80 -2.39
CA GLU A 171 14.82 10.96 -3.02
C GLU A 171 14.33 9.52 -3.25
N LEU A 172 13.60 8.96 -2.29
CA LEU A 172 13.02 7.62 -2.41
C LEU A 172 11.95 7.55 -3.51
N ILE A 173 11.02 8.51 -3.53
CA ILE A 173 9.94 8.55 -4.52
C ILE A 173 10.50 8.81 -5.92
N GLU A 174 11.47 9.71 -6.05
CA GLU A 174 12.13 10.02 -7.30
C GLU A 174 12.85 8.79 -7.85
N TYR A 175 13.64 8.10 -7.02
CA TYR A 175 14.30 6.86 -7.40
C TYR A 175 13.30 5.83 -7.92
N ILE A 176 12.22 5.55 -7.17
CA ILE A 176 11.19 4.58 -7.57
C ILE A 176 10.49 5.01 -8.88
N SER A 177 10.27 6.31 -9.07
CA SER A 177 9.61 6.83 -10.27
C SER A 177 10.49 6.73 -11.52
N GLN A 178 11.81 6.65 -11.37
CA GLN A 178 12.77 6.54 -12.48
C GLN A 178 13.05 5.08 -12.88
N GLN A 179 12.82 4.09 -12.03
CA GLN A 179 13.14 2.69 -12.37
C GLN A 179 12.09 2.06 -13.30
N ASP A 180 12.56 1.47 -14.40
CA ASP A 180 11.68 0.77 -15.35
C ASP A 180 10.95 -0.41 -14.73
N ALA A 181 11.58 -1.06 -13.76
CA ALA A 181 11.00 -2.16 -12.98
C ALA A 181 9.67 -1.77 -12.31
N TYR A 182 9.53 -0.50 -11.90
CA TYR A 182 8.29 0.05 -11.34
C TYR A 182 7.45 0.80 -12.40
N ASN A 183 8.02 1.06 -13.59
CA ASN A 183 7.34 1.68 -14.75
C ASN A 183 6.53 0.71 -15.59
N ARG A 184 6.84 -0.59 -15.56
CA ARG A 184 6.07 -1.60 -16.28
C ARG A 184 4.63 -1.59 -15.76
N ARG A 185 3.72 -0.95 -16.51
CA ARG A 185 2.30 -1.32 -16.48
C ARG A 185 2.31 -2.81 -16.75
N TYR A 186 1.83 -3.57 -15.78
CA TYR A 186 1.83 -5.02 -15.80
C TYR A 186 1.51 -5.57 -17.19
N GLN A 187 2.55 -5.95 -17.92
CA GLN A 187 2.49 -6.51 -19.26
C GLN A 187 3.21 -7.83 -19.18
N TYR A 188 2.44 -8.89 -18.92
CA TYR A 188 2.70 -10.25 -19.35
C TYR A 188 1.36 -10.92 -19.60
#